data_AF-A0A840HYX8-F1
#
_entry.id   AF-A0A840HYX8-F1
#
_cell.length_a   1.000
_cell.length_b   1.000
_cell.length_c   1.000
_cell.angle_alpha   90.00
_cell.angle_beta   90.00
_cell.angle_gamma   90.00
#
_symmetry.space_group_name_H-M   'P 1'
#
loop_
_entity.id
_entity.type
_entity.pdbx_description
1 polymer ?
#
loop_
_entity_poly.entity_id
_entity_poly.type
_entity_poly.pdbx_seq_one_letter_code
_entity_poly.pdbx_strand_id
1 'polypeptide(L)'
;MIRTGLRWSVPLLLLSLLASVLVWPRVPEGAAVPIHWNLEGQADGFASRVVALFAMPALMAGLIPFFAVLPRLDPKRAGLERSAGLYLTGWIGCSVVLLLLHLVILWHALGREAPVGTVALAAVALLFLVMGNFVAKSQPNWFAGLRTPWSLSSRDAWIAGNRALGWGFVASGGLGLVGLLAGGAPLGLGLLLAGSLASTALGTYRSYAVWRAETQR
;
A
#
# COMPACT_ATOMS: atom_id res chain seq x y z
N MET A 1 15.71 11.26 1.97
CA MET A 1 14.38 10.60 1.93
C MET A 1 13.35 11.24 2.85
N ILE A 2 13.60 11.41 4.17
CA ILE A 2 12.56 11.86 5.14
C ILE A 2 11.92 13.20 4.74
N ARG A 3 12.74 14.22 4.40
CA ARG A 3 12.23 15.52 3.96
C ARG A 3 11.30 15.40 2.74
N THR A 4 11.64 14.53 1.78
CA THR A 4 10.81 14.25 0.61
C THR A 4 9.49 13.59 1.02
N GLY A 5 9.53 12.56 1.86
CA GLY A 5 8.32 11.89 2.35
C GLY A 5 7.37 12.85 3.07
N LEU A 6 7.89 13.71 3.95
CA LEU A 6 7.11 14.74 4.65
C LEU A 6 6.53 15.79 3.67
N ARG A 7 7.35 16.29 2.74
CA ARG A 7 6.92 17.29 1.74
C ARG A 7 5.70 16.83 0.93
N TRP A 8 5.58 15.54 0.66
CA TRP A 8 4.46 14.99 -0.10
C TRP A 8 3.31 14.49 0.79
N SER A 9 3.59 13.82 1.91
CA SER A 9 2.54 13.24 2.75
C SER A 9 1.81 14.26 3.63
N VAL A 10 2.48 15.31 4.12
CA VAL A 10 1.85 16.34 4.97
C VAL A 10 0.76 17.10 4.21
N PRO A 11 0.98 17.59 2.96
CA PRO A 11 -0.11 18.20 2.19
C PRO A 11 -1.30 17.27 1.96
N LEU A 12 -1.08 15.97 1.75
CA LEU A 12 -2.15 14.99 1.59
C LEU A 12 -2.97 14.82 2.88
N LEU A 13 -2.32 14.83 4.05
CA LEU A 13 -3.00 14.85 5.35
C LEU A 13 -3.78 16.15 5.57
N LEU A 14 -3.18 17.31 5.25
CA LEU A 14 -3.88 18.59 5.38
C LEU A 14 -5.10 18.66 4.46
N LEU A 15 -4.99 18.11 3.25
CA LEU A 15 -6.10 18.00 2.32
C LEU A 15 -7.21 17.08 2.84
N SER A 16 -6.87 15.93 3.45
CA SER A 16 -7.88 15.05 4.05
C SER A 16 -8.59 15.72 5.22
N LEU A 17 -7.85 16.36 6.13
CA LEU A 17 -8.42 17.13 7.24
C LEU A 17 -9.32 18.27 6.76
N LEU A 18 -8.87 19.02 5.74
CA LEU A 18 -9.66 20.09 5.13
C LEU A 18 -10.96 19.55 4.54
N ALA A 19 -10.89 18.42 3.82
CA ALA A 19 -12.08 17.79 3.26
C ALA A 19 -13.06 17.34 4.35
N SER A 20 -12.59 16.75 5.44
CA SER A 20 -13.42 16.40 6.61
C SER A 20 -14.13 17.61 7.20
N VAL A 21 -13.39 18.71 7.42
CA VAL A 21 -13.94 19.96 8.00
C VAL A 21 -14.99 20.57 7.07
N LEU A 22 -14.75 20.57 5.75
CA LEU A 22 -15.71 21.09 4.78
C LEU A 22 -16.98 20.22 4.69
N VAL A 23 -16.86 18.91 4.85
CA VAL A 23 -18.01 17.98 4.78
C VAL A 23 -18.78 17.90 6.10
N TRP A 24 -18.12 18.13 7.24
CA TRP A 24 -18.71 18.08 8.59
C TRP A 24 -20.11 18.72 8.74
N PRO A 25 -20.34 19.99 8.35
CA PRO A 25 -21.65 20.62 8.54
C PRO A 25 -22.75 20.04 7.64
N ARG A 26 -22.40 19.23 6.64
CA ARG A 26 -23.33 18.61 5.68
C ARG A 26 -23.74 17.20 6.10
N VAL A 27 -23.13 16.64 7.14
CA VAL A 27 -23.42 15.29 7.64
C VAL A 27 -24.14 15.42 8.99
N PRO A 28 -25.37 14.88 9.12
CA PRO A 28 -26.11 14.92 10.38
C PRO A 28 -25.36 14.27 11.56
N GLU A 29 -25.58 14.74 12.78
CA GLU A 29 -24.91 14.21 13.98
C GLU A 29 -25.16 12.73 14.22
N GLY A 30 -26.40 12.29 14.01
CA GLY A 30 -26.80 10.89 14.13
C GLY A 30 -26.59 10.06 12.87
N ALA A 31 -25.91 10.57 11.84
CA ALA A 31 -25.72 9.83 10.60
C ALA A 31 -24.84 8.59 10.83
N ALA A 32 -25.33 7.44 10.40
CA ALA A 32 -24.55 6.22 10.22
C ALA A 32 -23.96 6.24 8.82
N VAL A 33 -22.64 6.44 8.71
CA VAL A 33 -21.94 6.57 7.43
C VAL A 33 -21.24 5.25 7.09
N PRO A 34 -21.38 4.73 5.86
CA PRO A 34 -20.61 3.57 5.39
C PRO A 34 -19.10 3.80 5.51
N ILE A 35 -18.41 2.85 6.14
CA ILE A 35 -16.94 2.83 6.22
C ILE A 35 -16.33 1.49 5.82
N HIS A 36 -17.16 0.48 5.57
CA HIS A 36 -16.76 -0.83 5.09
C HIS A 36 -17.77 -1.35 4.06
N TRP A 37 -17.26 -2.10 3.09
CA TRP A 37 -18.04 -2.69 2.00
C TRP A 37 -17.61 -4.14 1.81
N ASN A 38 -18.58 -5.01 1.54
CA ASN A 38 -18.33 -6.41 1.21
C ASN A 38 -17.77 -6.59 -0.22
N LEU A 39 -17.54 -7.85 -0.62
CA LEU A 39 -16.97 -8.18 -1.94
C LEU A 39 -17.90 -7.77 -3.09
N GLU A 40 -19.21 -7.73 -2.84
CA GLU A 40 -20.24 -7.28 -3.78
C GLU A 40 -20.33 -5.75 -3.85
N GLY A 41 -19.54 -5.02 -3.06
CA GLY A 41 -19.53 -3.55 -3.02
C GLY A 41 -20.70 -2.94 -2.24
N GLN A 42 -21.41 -3.74 -1.45
CA GLN A 42 -22.49 -3.29 -0.58
C GLN A 42 -21.93 -2.87 0.77
N ALA A 43 -22.45 -1.76 1.32
CA ALA A 43 -22.06 -1.30 2.64
C ALA A 43 -22.58 -2.25 3.72
N ASP A 44 -21.66 -2.83 4.51
CA ASP A 44 -21.95 -3.77 5.59
C ASP A 44 -21.34 -3.32 6.94
N GLY A 45 -20.56 -2.23 6.95
CA GLY A 45 -20.05 -1.61 8.16
C GLY A 45 -20.25 -0.10 8.14
N PHE A 46 -20.82 0.40 9.22
CA PHE A 46 -21.18 1.81 9.39
C PHE A 46 -20.56 2.37 10.66
N ALA A 47 -20.32 3.68 10.67
CA ALA A 47 -19.80 4.38 11.83
C ALA A 47 -20.46 5.74 12.04
N SER A 48 -20.23 6.33 13.22
CA SER A 48 -20.67 7.69 13.52
C SER A 48 -20.00 8.72 12.61
N ARG A 49 -20.62 9.89 12.47
CA ARG A 49 -20.07 11.04 11.74
C ARG A 49 -18.61 11.31 12.08
N VAL A 50 -18.25 11.29 13.37
CA VAL A 50 -16.88 11.57 13.82
C VAL A 50 -15.90 10.54 13.27
N VAL A 51 -16.22 9.26 13.41
CA VAL A 51 -15.32 8.18 13.00
C VAL A 51 -15.17 8.18 11.47
N ALA A 52 -16.27 8.28 10.73
CA ALA A 52 -16.21 8.27 9.26
C ALA A 52 -15.41 9.44 8.69
N LEU A 53 -15.53 10.64 9.28
CA LEU A 53 -14.85 11.84 8.78
C LEU A 53 -13.39 11.93 9.25
N PHE A 54 -13.00 11.36 10.39
CA PHE A 54 -11.66 11.61 10.96
C PHE A 54 -10.79 10.36 11.13
N ALA A 55 -11.31 9.14 11.00
CA ALA A 55 -10.49 7.93 11.16
C ALA A 55 -9.35 7.84 10.13
N MET A 56 -9.62 8.12 8.86
CA MET A 56 -8.58 8.08 7.81
C MET A 56 -7.53 9.21 7.98
N PRO A 57 -7.91 10.48 8.19
CA PRO A 57 -6.93 11.51 8.56
C PRO A 57 -6.11 11.18 9.81
N ALA A 58 -6.73 10.60 10.85
CA ALA A 58 -6.03 10.18 12.06
C ALA A 58 -5.02 9.06 11.77
N LEU A 59 -5.39 8.07 10.96
CA LEU A 59 -4.48 7.02 10.51
C LEU A 59 -3.30 7.60 9.71
N MET A 60 -3.56 8.53 8.80
CA MET A 60 -2.50 9.25 8.07
C MET A 60 -1.58 10.03 9.04
N ALA A 61 -2.15 10.72 10.03
CA ALA A 61 -1.40 11.45 11.04
C ALA A 61 -0.53 10.55 11.91
N GLY A 62 -0.91 9.28 12.12
CA GLY A 62 -0.08 8.28 12.78
C GLY A 62 0.99 7.67 11.87
N LEU A 63 0.66 7.38 10.60
CA LEU A 63 1.58 6.75 9.66
C LEU A 63 2.71 7.68 9.19
N ILE A 64 2.46 8.97 9.04
CA ILE A 64 3.49 9.95 8.62
C ILE A 64 4.69 9.97 9.58
N PRO A 65 4.52 10.19 10.90
CA PRO A 65 5.64 10.15 11.84
C PRO A 65 6.22 8.74 11.95
N PHE A 66 5.41 7.68 11.86
CA PHE A 66 5.91 6.31 11.81
C PHE A 66 6.92 6.12 10.66
N PHE A 67 6.56 6.51 9.44
CA PHE A 67 7.49 6.46 8.29
C PHE A 67 8.64 7.48 8.40
N ALA A 68 8.49 8.58 9.13
CA ALA A 68 9.60 9.50 9.36
C ALA A 68 10.63 8.94 10.35
N VAL A 69 10.20 8.12 11.31
CA VAL A 69 11.05 7.53 12.36
C VAL A 69 11.68 6.22 11.92
N LEU A 70 10.97 5.37 11.16
CA LEU A 70 11.42 4.02 10.79
C LEU A 70 12.87 3.96 10.26
N PRO A 71 13.34 4.86 9.37
CA PRO A 71 14.70 4.79 8.84
C PRO A 71 15.80 4.99 9.89
N ARG A 72 15.47 5.60 11.04
CA ARG A 72 16.39 5.77 12.17
C ARG A 72 16.57 4.50 12.99
N LEU A 73 15.62 3.57 12.89
CA LEU A 73 15.63 2.30 13.58
C LEU A 73 16.31 1.19 12.77
N ASP A 74 16.78 1.47 11.54
CA ASP A 74 17.34 0.45 10.64
C ASP A 74 18.81 0.18 10.95
N PRO A 75 19.19 -1.03 11.42
CA PRO A 75 20.60 -1.37 11.63
C PRO A 75 21.42 -1.34 10.33
N LYS A 76 20.77 -1.52 9.18
CA LYS A 76 21.33 -1.45 7.81
C LYS A 76 20.87 -0.19 7.08
N ARG A 77 20.88 0.97 7.77
CA ARG A 77 20.41 2.27 7.24
C ARG A 77 20.94 2.62 5.84
N ALA A 78 22.21 2.36 5.54
CA ALA A 78 22.77 2.64 4.21
C ALA A 78 22.09 1.85 3.09
N GLY A 79 21.61 0.63 3.36
CA GLY A 79 20.85 -0.18 2.41
C GLY A 79 19.44 0.37 2.19
N LEU A 80 18.79 0.86 3.25
CA LEU A 80 17.49 1.53 3.16
C LEU A 80 17.59 2.85 2.40
N GLU A 81 18.64 3.65 2.62
CA GLU A 81 18.88 4.90 1.91
C GLU A 81 19.12 4.66 0.40
N ARG A 82 19.84 3.59 0.03
CA ARG A 82 19.95 3.14 -1.37
C ARG A 82 18.63 2.63 -1.93
N SER A 83 17.71 2.19 -1.07
CA SER A 83 16.35 1.76 -1.41
C SER A 83 15.33 2.89 -1.20
N ALA A 84 15.76 4.15 -1.16
CA ALA A 84 14.88 5.28 -0.88
C ALA A 84 13.70 5.39 -1.85
N GLY A 85 13.89 5.00 -3.12
CA GLY A 85 12.79 4.94 -4.10
C GLY A 85 11.67 4.02 -3.63
N LEU A 86 12.00 2.77 -3.26
CA LEU A 86 11.04 1.80 -2.72
C LEU A 86 10.32 2.36 -1.48
N TYR A 87 11.09 2.90 -0.55
CA TYR A 87 10.55 3.44 0.69
C TYR A 87 9.58 4.61 0.46
N LEU A 88 9.98 5.57 -0.38
CA LEU A 88 9.16 6.74 -0.69
C LEU A 88 7.92 6.37 -1.49
N THR A 89 8.01 5.42 -2.42
CA THR A 89 6.84 4.89 -3.13
C THR A 89 5.84 4.25 -2.17
N GLY A 90 6.31 3.48 -1.19
CA GLY A 90 5.45 2.93 -0.13
C GLY A 90 4.79 4.00 0.73
N TRP A 91 5.57 4.93 1.25
CA TRP A 91 5.06 6.00 2.12
C TRP A 91 4.06 6.91 1.37
N ILE A 92 4.46 7.48 0.24
CA ILE A 92 3.64 8.43 -0.52
C ILE A 92 2.46 7.69 -1.15
N GLY A 93 2.69 6.51 -1.73
CA GLY A 93 1.65 5.70 -2.34
C GLY A 93 0.57 5.29 -1.34
N CYS A 94 0.95 4.85 -0.14
CA CYS A 94 0.00 4.58 0.94
C CYS A 94 -0.80 5.83 1.33
N SER A 95 -0.14 6.99 1.44
CA SER A 95 -0.81 8.26 1.75
C SER A 95 -1.84 8.66 0.68
N VAL A 96 -1.52 8.44 -0.60
CA VAL A 96 -2.42 8.70 -1.73
C VAL A 96 -3.62 7.75 -1.71
N VAL A 97 -3.39 6.45 -1.49
CA VAL A 97 -4.47 5.46 -1.37
C VAL A 97 -5.41 5.83 -0.22
N LEU A 98 -4.87 6.17 0.96
CA LEU A 98 -5.68 6.57 2.11
C LEU A 98 -6.49 7.84 1.87
N LEU A 99 -5.90 8.86 1.24
CA LEU A 99 -6.63 10.06 0.84
C LEU A 99 -7.79 9.71 -0.11
N LEU A 100 -7.52 8.91 -1.15
CA LEU A 100 -8.51 8.55 -2.14
C LEU A 100 -9.68 7.75 -1.53
N LEU A 101 -9.39 6.77 -0.67
CA LEU A 101 -10.43 6.04 0.09
C LEU A 101 -11.21 6.98 1.02
N HIS A 102 -10.53 7.92 1.66
CA HIS A 102 -11.18 8.91 2.50
C HIS A 102 -12.16 9.80 1.72
N LEU A 103 -11.75 10.29 0.54
CA LEU A 103 -12.64 11.07 -0.33
C LEU A 103 -13.87 10.28 -0.77
N VAL A 104 -13.73 8.97 -1.01
CA VAL A 104 -14.87 8.09 -1.30
C VAL A 104 -15.81 7.95 -0.10
N ILE A 105 -15.28 7.81 1.12
CA ILE A 105 -16.09 7.79 2.35
C ILE A 105 -16.84 9.12 2.51
N LEU A 106 -16.17 10.26 2.31
CA LEU A 106 -16.83 11.57 2.37
C LEU A 106 -17.91 11.74 1.31
N TRP A 107 -17.70 11.18 0.12
CA TRP A 107 -18.70 11.19 -0.95
C TRP A 107 -19.97 10.42 -0.55
N HIS A 108 -19.80 9.24 0.04
CA HIS A 108 -20.91 8.46 0.62
C HIS A 108 -21.57 9.19 1.80
N ALA A 109 -20.79 9.88 2.65
CA ALA A 109 -21.33 10.67 3.75
C ALA A 109 -22.26 11.81 3.29
N LEU A 110 -22.08 12.29 2.06
CA LEU A 110 -22.96 13.27 1.41
C LEU A 110 -24.20 12.65 0.74
N GLY A 111 -24.46 11.36 0.98
CA GLY A 111 -25.59 10.63 0.40
C GLY A 111 -25.42 10.26 -1.07
N ARG A 112 -24.17 10.22 -1.57
CA ARG A 112 -23.88 9.91 -2.97
C ARG A 112 -23.21 8.56 -3.11
N GLU A 113 -23.64 7.79 -4.10
CA GLU A 113 -23.05 6.50 -4.39
C GLU A 113 -21.72 6.64 -5.15
N ALA A 114 -20.79 5.72 -4.86
CA ALA A 114 -19.53 5.57 -5.57
C ALA A 114 -19.12 4.08 -5.60
N PRO A 115 -18.48 3.62 -6.70
CA PRO A 115 -18.04 2.23 -6.84
C PRO A 115 -16.78 1.97 -6.01
N VAL A 116 -16.92 1.87 -4.69
CA VAL A 116 -15.81 1.82 -3.73
C VAL A 116 -14.85 0.67 -4.02
N GLY A 117 -15.38 -0.53 -4.29
CA GLY A 117 -14.56 -1.71 -4.62
C GLY A 117 -13.66 -1.48 -5.83
N THR A 118 -14.19 -0.89 -6.91
CA THR A 118 -13.44 -0.52 -8.11
C THR A 118 -12.34 0.49 -7.81
N VAL A 119 -12.68 1.55 -7.07
CA VAL A 119 -11.74 2.64 -6.74
C VAL A 119 -10.62 2.13 -5.83
N ALA A 120 -10.96 1.35 -4.79
CA ALA A 120 -10.00 0.76 -3.87
C ALA A 120 -9.06 -0.22 -4.58
N LEU A 121 -9.62 -1.14 -5.38
CA LEU A 121 -8.82 -2.12 -6.11
C LEU A 121 -7.90 -1.44 -7.12
N ALA A 122 -8.40 -0.49 -7.91
CA ALA A 122 -7.59 0.23 -8.88
C ALA A 122 -6.42 0.95 -8.21
N ALA A 123 -6.67 1.62 -7.08
CA ALA A 123 -5.63 2.33 -6.34
C ALA A 123 -4.55 1.38 -5.78
N VAL A 124 -4.94 0.24 -5.20
CA VAL A 124 -3.99 -0.76 -4.70
C VAL A 124 -3.23 -1.45 -5.83
N ALA A 125 -3.91 -1.80 -6.93
CA ALA A 125 -3.29 -2.43 -8.09
C ALA A 125 -2.25 -1.51 -8.76
N LEU A 126 -2.56 -0.21 -8.90
CA LEU A 126 -1.61 0.79 -9.39
C LEU A 126 -0.42 0.95 -8.43
N LEU A 127 -0.67 0.93 -7.11
CA LEU A 127 0.42 0.95 -6.13
C LEU A 127 1.34 -0.26 -6.30
N PHE A 128 0.80 -1.46 -6.50
CA PHE A 128 1.59 -2.68 -6.76
C PHE A 128 2.44 -2.56 -8.02
N LEU A 129 1.85 -2.04 -9.11
CA LEU A 129 2.55 -1.76 -10.37
C LEU A 129 3.77 -0.85 -10.17
N VAL A 130 3.59 0.29 -9.48
CA VAL A 130 4.68 1.23 -9.24
C VAL A 130 5.70 0.64 -8.26
N MET A 131 5.22 -0.02 -7.19
CA MET A 131 6.05 -0.62 -6.15
C MET A 131 6.97 -1.70 -6.70
N GLY A 132 6.45 -2.59 -7.56
CA GLY A 132 7.19 -3.72 -8.10
C GLY A 132 8.47 -3.29 -8.84
N ASN A 133 8.43 -2.16 -9.56
CA ASN A 133 9.60 -1.58 -10.23
C ASN A 133 10.72 -1.18 -9.25
N PHE A 134 10.37 -0.73 -8.04
CA PHE A 134 11.34 -0.34 -7.02
C PHE A 134 11.79 -1.52 -6.14
N VAL A 135 10.91 -2.48 -5.84
CA VAL A 135 11.25 -3.69 -5.06
C VAL A 135 12.38 -4.45 -5.75
N ALA A 136 12.29 -4.63 -7.07
CA ALA A 136 13.28 -5.37 -7.86
C ALA A 136 14.70 -4.76 -7.84
N LYS A 137 14.84 -3.49 -7.44
CA LYS A 137 16.10 -2.73 -7.41
C LYS A 137 16.58 -2.45 -5.99
N SER A 138 15.84 -2.91 -4.98
CA SER A 138 16.15 -2.68 -3.57
C SER A 138 17.48 -3.33 -3.16
N GLN A 139 18.12 -2.73 -2.16
CA GLN A 139 19.34 -3.25 -1.54
C GLN A 139 19.02 -3.81 -0.14
N PRO A 140 19.83 -4.75 0.38
CA PRO A 140 19.61 -5.35 1.70
C PRO A 140 19.39 -4.32 2.80
N ASN A 141 18.23 -4.40 3.46
CA ASN A 141 17.83 -3.51 4.54
C ASN A 141 16.82 -4.23 5.47
N TRP A 142 16.50 -3.67 6.63
CA TRP A 142 15.63 -4.34 7.61
C TRP A 142 14.14 -4.06 7.42
N PHE A 143 13.72 -3.08 6.61
CA PHE A 143 12.32 -2.63 6.58
C PHE A 143 11.55 -2.85 5.28
N ALA A 144 12.22 -2.85 4.13
CA ALA A 144 11.60 -2.80 2.81
C ALA A 144 12.10 -3.93 1.90
N GLY A 145 11.15 -4.66 1.30
CA GLY A 145 11.41 -5.82 0.43
C GLY A 145 11.17 -7.18 1.11
N LEU A 146 11.55 -8.25 0.40
CA LEU A 146 11.51 -9.63 0.88
C LEU A 146 12.66 -9.86 1.87
N ARG A 147 12.31 -10.17 3.13
CA ARG A 147 13.23 -10.24 4.28
C ARG A 147 13.22 -11.62 4.94
N THR A 148 13.57 -12.64 4.17
CA THR A 148 13.80 -13.99 4.71
C THR A 148 15.18 -14.08 5.39
N PRO A 149 15.41 -15.05 6.30
CA PRO A 149 16.72 -15.23 6.95
C PRO A 149 17.89 -15.28 5.96
N TRP A 150 17.70 -15.95 4.82
CA TRP A 150 18.70 -16.07 3.76
C TRP A 150 18.89 -14.79 2.93
N SER A 151 17.84 -14.00 2.68
CA SER A 151 17.99 -12.69 2.03
C SER A 151 18.74 -11.68 2.89
N LEU A 152 18.64 -11.80 4.22
CA LEU A 152 19.32 -10.89 5.14
C LEU A 152 20.80 -11.24 5.32
N SER A 153 21.18 -12.51 5.08
CA SER A 153 22.55 -13.02 5.19
C SER A 153 23.33 -12.98 3.86
N SER A 154 22.67 -13.13 2.70
CA SER A 154 23.30 -13.06 1.39
C SER A 154 22.73 -11.94 0.52
N ARG A 155 23.62 -11.11 -0.04
CA ARG A 155 23.27 -10.03 -0.96
C ARG A 155 22.70 -10.57 -2.28
N ASP A 156 23.22 -11.67 -2.78
CA ASP A 156 22.78 -12.23 -4.05
C ASP A 156 21.43 -12.95 -3.89
N ALA A 157 21.21 -13.62 -2.75
CA ALA A 157 19.89 -14.11 -2.35
C ALA A 157 18.85 -12.98 -2.24
N TRP A 158 19.22 -11.84 -1.63
CA TRP A 158 18.38 -10.64 -1.59
C TRP A 158 17.98 -10.18 -2.99
N ILE A 159 18.95 -10.03 -3.89
CA ILE A 159 18.74 -9.54 -5.26
C ILE A 159 17.82 -10.50 -6.01
N ALA A 160 18.08 -11.81 -5.94
CA ALA A 160 17.28 -12.82 -6.62
C ALA A 160 15.82 -12.83 -6.14
N GLY A 161 15.60 -12.81 -4.82
CA GLY A 161 14.27 -12.82 -4.22
C GLY A 161 13.47 -11.55 -4.50
N ASN A 162 14.08 -10.38 -4.27
CA ASN A 162 13.42 -9.09 -4.47
C ASN A 162 13.19 -8.79 -5.96
N ARG A 163 14.05 -9.26 -6.86
CA ARG A 163 13.78 -9.21 -8.30
C ARG A 163 12.50 -10.00 -8.62
N ALA A 164 12.44 -11.28 -8.26
CA ALA A 164 11.24 -12.08 -8.52
C ALA A 164 9.96 -11.48 -7.89
N LEU A 165 10.05 -10.98 -6.65
CA LEU A 165 8.95 -10.29 -5.98
C LEU A 165 8.51 -9.03 -6.75
N GLY A 166 9.46 -8.20 -7.19
CA GLY A 166 9.15 -6.95 -7.89
C GLY A 166 8.47 -7.18 -9.24
N TRP A 167 8.96 -8.13 -10.03
CA TRP A 167 8.29 -8.53 -11.29
C TRP A 167 6.90 -9.11 -11.02
N GLY A 168 6.75 -9.92 -9.99
CA GLY A 168 5.46 -10.47 -9.60
C GLY A 168 4.47 -9.42 -9.08
N PHE A 169 4.93 -8.35 -8.42
CA PHE A 169 4.08 -7.21 -8.02
C PHE A 169 3.59 -6.43 -9.24
N VAL A 170 4.45 -6.18 -10.24
CA VAL A 170 4.02 -5.57 -11.51
C VAL A 170 2.96 -6.43 -12.20
N ALA A 171 3.23 -7.74 -12.31
CA ALA A 171 2.29 -8.68 -12.92
C ALA A 171 0.97 -8.76 -12.14
N SER A 172 1.02 -8.87 -10.82
CA SER A 172 -0.15 -8.91 -9.93
C SER A 172 -0.99 -7.64 -10.03
N GLY A 173 -0.37 -6.46 -10.01
CA GLY A 173 -1.06 -5.18 -10.21
C GLY A 173 -1.72 -5.10 -11.59
N GLY A 174 -1.00 -5.48 -12.65
CA GLY A 174 -1.53 -5.51 -14.02
C GLY A 174 -2.69 -6.49 -14.18
N LEU A 175 -2.54 -7.72 -13.69
CA LEU A 175 -3.60 -8.74 -13.68
C LEU A 175 -4.81 -8.30 -12.87
N GLY A 176 -4.60 -7.61 -11.75
CA GLY A 176 -5.67 -7.04 -10.95
C GLY A 176 -6.49 -6.00 -11.71
N LEU A 177 -5.82 -5.10 -12.46
CA LEU A 177 -6.50 -4.12 -13.32
C LEU A 177 -7.23 -4.79 -14.50
N VAL A 178 -6.62 -5.78 -15.15
CA VAL A 178 -7.27 -6.54 -16.22
C VAL A 178 -8.48 -7.30 -15.70
N GLY A 179 -8.37 -7.96 -14.55
CA GLY A 179 -9.48 -8.65 -13.90
C GLY A 179 -10.61 -7.70 -13.51
N LEU A 180 -10.27 -6.50 -13.03
CA LEU A 180 -11.24 -5.45 -12.74
C LEU A 180 -12.05 -5.05 -13.99
N LEU A 181 -11.37 -4.87 -15.13
CA LEU A 181 -12.03 -4.50 -16.39
C LEU A 181 -12.83 -5.67 -17.01
N ALA A 182 -12.36 -6.92 -16.86
CA ALA A 182 -12.97 -8.08 -17.48
C ALA A 182 -14.13 -8.69 -16.68
N GLY A 183 -14.05 -8.65 -15.35
CA GLY A 183 -15.01 -9.34 -14.46
C GLY A 183 -15.31 -8.60 -13.17
N GLY A 184 -15.00 -7.31 -13.08
CA GLY A 184 -15.31 -6.47 -11.93
C GLY A 184 -14.36 -6.64 -10.74
N ALA A 185 -14.66 -5.95 -9.65
CA ALA A 185 -13.80 -5.88 -8.47
C ALA A 185 -13.48 -7.24 -7.82
N PRO A 186 -14.42 -8.21 -7.71
CA PRO A 186 -14.10 -9.52 -7.12
C PRO A 186 -13.02 -10.30 -7.89
N LEU A 187 -13.14 -10.36 -9.23
CA LEU A 187 -12.16 -11.05 -10.06
C LEU A 187 -10.80 -10.36 -10.01
N GLY A 188 -10.79 -9.03 -10.16
CA GLY A 188 -9.54 -8.26 -10.09
C GLY A 188 -8.85 -8.37 -8.73
N LEU A 189 -9.61 -8.37 -7.63
CA LEU A 189 -9.07 -8.60 -6.29
C LEU A 189 -8.49 -10.01 -6.17
N GLY A 190 -9.22 -11.03 -6.62
CA GLY A 190 -8.74 -12.42 -6.61
C GLY A 190 -7.42 -12.60 -7.37
N LEU A 191 -7.32 -12.03 -8.57
CA LEU A 191 -6.09 -12.08 -9.38
C LEU A 191 -4.94 -11.31 -8.74
N LEU A 192 -5.20 -10.14 -8.16
CA LEU A 192 -4.18 -9.37 -7.44
C LEU A 192 -3.65 -10.17 -6.25
N LEU A 193 -4.53 -10.71 -5.41
CA LEU A 193 -4.16 -11.48 -4.22
C LEU A 193 -3.39 -12.76 -4.59
N ALA A 194 -3.91 -13.53 -5.56
CA ALA A 194 -3.24 -14.74 -6.05
C ALA A 194 -1.85 -14.43 -6.62
N GLY A 195 -1.73 -13.37 -7.44
CA GLY A 195 -0.46 -12.93 -8.00
C GLY A 195 0.52 -12.46 -6.92
N SER A 196 0.05 -11.74 -5.91
CA SER A 196 0.87 -11.28 -4.78
C SER A 196 1.41 -12.46 -3.97
N LEU A 197 0.57 -13.43 -3.64
CA LEU A 197 0.97 -14.65 -2.92
C LEU A 197 1.97 -15.47 -3.74
N ALA A 198 1.69 -15.70 -5.03
CA ALA A 198 2.58 -16.40 -5.94
C ALA A 198 3.95 -15.69 -6.07
N SER A 199 3.95 -14.36 -6.18
CA SER A 199 5.19 -13.58 -6.25
C SER A 199 6.03 -13.68 -4.98
N THR A 200 5.37 -13.71 -3.82
CA THR A 200 6.04 -13.87 -2.52
C THR A 200 6.62 -15.27 -2.38
N ALA A 201 5.87 -16.31 -2.75
CA ALA A 201 6.35 -17.69 -2.75
C ALA A 201 7.55 -17.87 -3.72
N LEU A 202 7.44 -17.35 -4.94
CA LEU A 202 8.51 -17.41 -5.94
C LEU A 202 9.76 -16.65 -5.47
N GLY A 203 9.61 -15.44 -4.94
CA GLY A 203 10.72 -14.66 -4.40
C GLY A 203 11.41 -15.37 -3.24
N THR A 204 10.63 -15.96 -2.34
CA THR A 204 11.11 -16.74 -1.19
C THR A 204 11.93 -17.94 -1.65
N TYR A 205 11.38 -18.73 -2.58
CA TYR A 205 12.08 -19.86 -3.20
C TYR A 205 13.37 -19.44 -3.91
N ARG A 206 13.31 -18.39 -4.73
CA ARG A 206 14.46 -17.92 -5.52
C ARG A 206 15.60 -17.45 -4.63
N SER A 207 15.25 -16.71 -3.59
CA SER A 207 16.18 -16.26 -2.56
C SER A 207 16.83 -17.44 -1.84
N TYR A 208 16.06 -18.47 -1.47
CA TYR A 208 16.57 -19.66 -0.79
C TYR A 208 17.52 -20.47 -1.68
N ALA A 209 17.13 -20.70 -2.95
CA ALA A 209 17.93 -21.48 -3.89
C ALA A 209 19.31 -20.87 -4.13
N VAL A 210 19.40 -19.53 -4.23
CA VAL A 210 20.67 -18.82 -4.42
C VAL A 210 21.54 -18.92 -3.16
N TRP A 211 20.97 -18.62 -2.00
CA TRP A 211 21.69 -18.75 -0.72
C TRP A 211 22.24 -20.17 -0.48
N ARG A 212 21.44 -21.20 -0.79
CA ARG A 212 21.86 -22.59 -0.62
C ARG A 212 23.04 -22.94 -1.52
N ALA A 213 23.04 -22.47 -2.76
CA ALA A 213 24.12 -22.71 -3.70
C ALA A 213 25.43 -22.02 -3.30
N GLU A 214 25.37 -20.86 -2.64
CA GLU A 214 26.54 -20.17 -2.08
C GLU A 214 27.12 -20.92 -0.87
N THR A 215 26.26 -21.42 0.01
CA THR A 215 26.69 -22.11 1.24
C THR A 215 27.33 -23.48 0.95
N GLN A 216 27.11 -24.03 -0.25
CA GLN A 216 27.67 -25.30 -0.70
C GLN A 216 28.99 -25.15 -1.49
N ARG A 217 29.48 -23.91 -1.69
CA ARG A 217 30.78 -23.61 -2.31
C ARG A 217 31.82 -23.31 -1.25
#